data_AF-Q032U0-F1
#
_entry.id   AF-Q032U0-F1
#
_cell.length_a   1.000
_cell.length_b   1.000
_cell.length_c   1.000
_cell.angle_alpha   90.00
_cell.angle_beta   90.00
_cell.angle_gamma   90.00
#
_symmetry.space_group_name_H-M   'P 1'
#
loop_
_entity.id
_entity.type
_entity.pdbx_description
1 polymer ?
#
loop_
_entity_poly.entity_id
_entity_poly.type
_entity_poly.pdbx_seq_one_letter_code
_entity_poly.pdbx_strand_id
1 'polypeptide(L)'
;MVAVIIALAVGYFGSGRLHLGQGNDSSTSSSQVSTKALATSVKQAPLPFKNQKQMVMANTDALGRAVDAHIQLKDSQEPKVKREPLTYNPVGWHNYNFYYKKPNGSIGKMWLMARGHLVGYQFSGLNDEARNLVPETAWFNGGNFTGTNDGNTASMLYYENRLDSWLANHPNYYLDYQVTPLYKGNELLPRQIRLAYVGIDKNGQSLPIKLGGGREKSGNGGATVVVLDNVAPNAKINYADGTAVNTVKP
;
A
#
# COMPACT_ATOMS: atom_id res chain seq x y z
N MET A 1 -2.21 28.40 -41.94
CA MET A 1 -3.68 28.30 -42.07
C MET A 1 -4.31 28.85 -40.81
N VAL A 2 -5.30 29.72 -40.97
CA VAL A 2 -5.99 30.52 -39.95
C VAL A 2 -7.31 29.85 -39.57
N ALA A 3 -7.69 29.90 -38.28
CA ALA A 3 -9.06 30.01 -37.72
C ALA A 3 -8.94 29.72 -36.20
N VAL A 4 -9.13 30.63 -35.24
CA VAL A 4 -10.26 31.52 -34.86
C VAL A 4 -11.56 30.78 -34.51
N ILE A 5 -11.72 30.55 -33.20
CA ILE A 5 -12.86 30.74 -32.28
C ILE A 5 -14.29 30.65 -32.85
N ILE A 6 -15.17 29.89 -32.17
CA ILE A 6 -16.52 30.32 -31.72
C ILE A 6 -16.96 29.41 -30.55
N ALA A 7 -17.30 30.03 -29.42
CA ALA A 7 -18.09 29.47 -28.35
C ALA A 7 -19.56 29.82 -28.58
N LEU A 8 -20.48 28.90 -28.31
CA LEU A 8 -21.91 29.20 -28.14
C LEU A 8 -22.48 28.35 -27.01
N ALA A 9 -22.89 29.04 -25.94
CA ALA A 9 -23.82 28.55 -24.95
C ALA A 9 -25.25 28.81 -25.47
N VAL A 10 -26.15 27.84 -25.30
CA VAL A 10 -27.59 28.06 -25.35
C VAL A 10 -28.22 27.22 -24.25
N GLY A 11 -28.84 27.89 -23.28
CA GLY A 11 -29.77 27.28 -22.34
C GLY A 11 -31.19 27.28 -22.93
N TYR A 12 -32.02 26.35 -22.49
CA TYR A 12 -33.48 26.51 -22.56
C TYR A 12 -34.15 25.77 -21.41
N PHE A 13 -35.06 26.48 -20.74
CA PHE A 13 -35.95 26.00 -19.68
C PHE A 13 -37.13 25.22 -20.28
N GLY A 14 -37.61 24.19 -19.56
CA GLY A 14 -38.86 23.50 -19.89
C GLY A 14 -39.46 22.84 -18.65
N SER A 15 -40.46 23.48 -18.07
CA SER A 15 -41.25 23.01 -16.92
C SER A 15 -42.25 21.93 -17.32
N GLY A 16 -42.40 20.90 -16.49
CA GLY A 16 -43.51 19.94 -16.57
C GLY A 16 -43.68 19.20 -15.24
N ARG A 17 -44.79 19.46 -14.54
CA ARG A 17 -45.28 18.73 -13.37
C ARG A 17 -46.52 17.90 -13.78
N LEU A 18 -46.93 17.00 -12.86
CA LEU A 18 -48.10 16.09 -12.84
C LEU A 18 -47.77 14.69 -13.38
N HIS A 19 -48.16 13.54 -12.81
CA HIS A 19 -49.03 13.23 -11.66
C HIS A 19 -48.69 11.82 -11.11
N LEU A 20 -49.25 11.54 -9.94
CA LEU A 20 -49.20 10.32 -9.10
C LEU A 20 -49.45 8.97 -9.82
N GLY A 21 -48.74 7.94 -9.35
CA GLY A 21 -49.10 6.53 -9.52
C GLY A 21 -48.54 5.70 -8.36
N GLN A 22 -49.42 5.21 -7.48
CA GLN A 22 -49.16 4.21 -6.44
C GLN A 22 -48.87 2.84 -7.07
N GLY A 23 -47.98 2.05 -6.45
CA GLY A 23 -47.84 0.64 -6.79
C GLY A 23 -46.72 -0.09 -6.05
N ASN A 24 -47.12 -0.81 -5.01
CA ASN A 24 -46.46 -1.95 -4.34
C ASN A 24 -45.18 -1.75 -3.52
N ASP A 25 -45.40 -1.78 -2.21
CA ASP A 25 -44.49 -2.31 -1.20
C ASP A 25 -43.92 -3.67 -1.63
N SER A 26 -42.60 -3.71 -1.72
CA SER A 26 -41.82 -4.94 -1.70
C SER A 26 -40.66 -4.70 -0.76
N SER A 27 -40.85 -5.18 0.47
CA SER A 27 -39.87 -5.21 1.55
C SER A 27 -38.56 -5.81 1.07
N THR A 28 -37.63 -4.96 0.65
CA THR A 28 -36.24 -5.34 0.47
C THR A 28 -35.50 -4.82 1.69
N SER A 29 -35.29 -5.72 2.64
CA SER A 29 -34.41 -5.50 3.79
C SER A 29 -33.02 -5.12 3.25
N SER A 30 -32.77 -3.82 3.16
CA SER A 30 -31.45 -3.29 2.84
C SER A 30 -30.55 -3.60 4.02
N SER A 31 -29.82 -4.71 3.92
CA SER A 31 -28.66 -4.97 4.76
C SER A 31 -27.72 -3.78 4.64
N GLN A 32 -27.72 -2.91 5.64
CA GLN A 32 -26.77 -1.81 5.75
C GLN A 32 -25.37 -2.42 5.77
N VAL A 33 -24.71 -2.45 4.61
CA VAL A 33 -23.28 -2.68 4.55
C VAL A 33 -22.64 -1.49 5.24
N SER A 34 -22.26 -1.68 6.50
CA SER A 34 -21.48 -0.68 7.23
C SER A 34 -20.22 -0.37 6.42
N THR A 35 -20.18 0.84 5.88
CA THR A 35 -18.98 1.45 5.29
C THR A 35 -18.07 1.89 6.43
N LYS A 36 -17.65 0.94 7.28
CA LYS A 36 -16.59 1.20 8.25
C LYS A 36 -15.35 1.58 7.44
N ALA A 37 -14.95 2.85 7.53
CA ALA A 37 -13.79 3.37 6.83
C ALA A 37 -12.54 2.55 7.19
N LEU A 38 -11.57 2.51 6.28
CA LEU A 38 -10.25 1.98 6.60
C LEU A 38 -9.69 2.83 7.74
N ALA A 39 -9.48 2.20 8.90
CA ALA A 39 -9.19 2.88 10.13
C ALA A 39 -7.71 2.71 10.49
N THR A 40 -7.02 3.83 10.66
CA THR A 40 -5.76 3.87 11.40
C THR A 40 -5.81 5.06 12.35
N SER A 41 -5.43 4.84 13.61
CA SER A 41 -5.20 5.93 14.58
C SER A 41 -3.85 6.59 14.39
N VAL A 42 -3.01 6.05 13.49
CA VAL A 42 -1.65 6.51 13.26
C VAL A 42 -1.66 7.75 12.37
N LYS A 43 -1.30 8.88 12.98
CA LYS A 43 -1.08 10.14 12.27
C LYS A 43 0.12 9.99 11.34
N GLN A 44 -0.07 10.36 10.07
CA GLN A 44 1.06 10.52 9.15
C GLN A 44 1.77 11.84 9.45
N ALA A 45 3.05 11.77 9.78
CA ALA A 45 3.98 12.90 9.91
C ALA A 45 5.43 12.38 9.99
N PRO A 46 6.44 13.11 9.49
CA PRO A 46 7.84 12.71 9.64
C PRO A 46 8.30 12.60 11.10
N LEU A 47 9.32 11.78 11.38
CA LEU A 47 9.96 11.74 12.70
C LEU A 47 10.71 13.05 12.96
N PRO A 48 10.81 13.49 14.23
CA PRO A 48 11.74 14.55 14.61
C PRO A 48 13.15 14.20 14.15
N PHE A 49 13.81 15.12 13.46
CA PHE A 49 15.16 14.90 12.94
C PHE A 49 16.17 14.85 14.08
N LYS A 50 16.89 13.72 14.19
CA LYS A 50 17.93 13.49 15.22
C LYS A 50 19.33 13.30 14.65
N ASN A 51 19.51 13.46 13.33
CA ASN A 51 20.78 13.22 12.63
C ASN A 51 21.41 11.84 12.94
N GLN A 52 20.56 10.82 13.12
CA GLN A 52 20.95 9.43 13.35
C GLN A 52 19.87 8.49 12.83
N LYS A 53 20.20 7.21 12.61
CA LYS A 53 19.19 6.21 12.23
C LYS A 53 18.13 6.13 13.33
N GLN A 54 16.87 6.16 12.94
CA GLN A 54 15.73 5.94 13.83
C GLN A 54 14.86 4.84 13.24
N MET A 55 14.39 3.91 14.07
CA MET A 55 13.36 2.94 13.73
C MET A 55 12.33 2.97 14.86
N VAL A 56 11.12 3.41 14.57
CA VAL A 56 10.01 3.53 15.52
C VAL A 56 8.89 2.63 15.00
N MET A 57 8.39 1.77 15.86
CA MET A 57 7.28 0.86 15.54
C MET A 57 6.25 0.91 16.66
N ALA A 58 4.98 0.97 16.28
CA ALA A 58 3.91 0.76 17.24
C ALA A 58 3.90 -0.70 17.69
N ASN A 59 3.44 -0.94 18.93
CA ASN A 59 3.13 -2.30 19.36
C ASN A 59 2.05 -2.89 18.45
N THR A 60 2.03 -4.23 18.34
CA THR A 60 0.89 -4.90 17.72
C THR A 60 -0.38 -4.55 18.48
N ASP A 61 -1.50 -4.49 17.77
CA ASP A 61 -2.78 -4.19 18.40
C ASP A 61 -3.36 -5.41 19.14
N ALA A 62 -4.55 -5.26 19.72
CA ALA A 62 -5.22 -6.32 20.48
C ALA A 62 -5.56 -7.58 19.65
N LEU A 63 -5.53 -7.49 18.32
CA LEU A 63 -5.70 -8.63 17.41
C LEU A 63 -4.36 -9.22 16.95
N GLY A 64 -3.23 -8.71 17.46
CA GLY A 64 -1.88 -9.12 17.09
C GLY A 64 -1.42 -8.54 15.75
N ARG A 65 -2.12 -7.54 15.19
CA ARG A 65 -1.80 -6.95 13.88
C ARG A 65 -0.68 -5.92 14.01
N ALA A 66 0.23 -5.88 13.05
CA ALA A 66 1.18 -4.78 12.93
C ALA A 66 0.44 -3.47 12.64
N VAL A 67 0.92 -2.35 13.20
CA VAL A 67 0.19 -1.08 13.24
C VAL A 67 0.91 0.04 12.50
N ASP A 68 2.22 0.20 12.69
CA ASP A 68 3.04 1.22 12.02
C ASP A 68 4.52 0.87 12.13
N ALA A 69 5.25 1.11 11.04
CA ALA A 69 6.70 1.04 11.01
C ALA A 69 7.26 2.30 10.35
N HIS A 70 8.16 2.99 11.06
CA HIS A 70 8.66 4.31 10.66
C HIS A 70 10.17 4.38 10.82
N ILE A 71 10.87 4.61 9.72
CA ILE A 71 12.33 4.69 9.68
C ILE A 71 12.79 6.08 9.25
N GLN A 72 13.91 6.53 9.81
CA GLN A 72 14.68 7.67 9.30
C GLN A 72 16.15 7.25 9.19
N LEU A 73 16.73 7.26 8.00
CA LEU A 73 18.10 6.74 7.76
C LEU A 73 18.79 7.43 6.59
N LYS A 74 20.13 7.35 6.53
CA LYS A 74 20.94 7.60 5.33
C LYS A 74 21.36 6.28 4.67
N ASP A 75 21.80 6.37 3.43
CA ASP A 75 22.39 5.27 2.64
C ASP A 75 23.43 4.45 3.44
N SER A 76 24.42 5.12 4.02
CA SER A 76 25.47 4.46 4.84
C SER A 76 24.97 3.66 6.07
N GLN A 77 23.69 3.79 6.43
CA GLN A 77 23.05 3.15 7.58
C GLN A 77 22.11 1.99 7.20
N GLU A 78 22.06 1.65 5.93
CA GLU A 78 21.44 0.42 5.43
C GLU A 78 22.18 -0.82 5.97
N PRO A 79 21.48 -1.95 6.15
CA PRO A 79 22.06 -3.16 6.70
C PRO A 79 23.04 -3.79 5.70
N LYS A 80 24.21 -4.15 6.21
CA LYS A 80 25.26 -4.83 5.43
C LYS A 80 25.20 -6.35 5.51
N VAL A 81 24.35 -6.86 6.40
CA VAL A 81 24.17 -8.30 6.63
C VAL A 81 23.14 -8.84 5.65
N LYS A 82 23.39 -10.02 5.11
CA LYS A 82 22.45 -10.71 4.23
C LYS A 82 21.15 -11.00 4.97
N ARG A 83 20.01 -10.79 4.30
CA ARG A 83 18.68 -11.13 4.81
C ARG A 83 18.56 -12.64 5.07
N GLU A 84 17.93 -12.99 6.17
CA GLU A 84 17.58 -14.36 6.50
C GLU A 84 16.16 -14.72 6.03
N PRO A 85 15.86 -16.00 5.78
CA PRO A 85 14.50 -16.44 5.52
C PRO A 85 13.56 -16.10 6.69
N LEU A 86 12.38 -15.57 6.39
CA LEU A 86 11.38 -15.22 7.40
C LEU A 86 10.62 -16.46 7.86
N THR A 87 10.47 -16.62 9.17
CA THR A 87 9.78 -17.73 9.82
C THR A 87 8.53 -17.31 10.61
N TYR A 88 8.42 -16.03 10.99
CA TYR A 88 7.28 -15.51 11.72
C TYR A 88 6.04 -15.43 10.83
N ASN A 89 4.92 -15.96 11.32
CA ASN A 89 3.65 -15.88 10.64
C ASN A 89 2.81 -14.77 11.29
N PRO A 90 2.58 -13.63 10.60
CA PRO A 90 1.69 -12.61 11.12
C PRO A 90 0.24 -13.12 11.20
N VAL A 91 -0.60 -12.44 11.97
CA VAL A 91 -2.00 -12.84 12.13
C VAL A 91 -2.73 -12.86 10.78
N GLY A 92 -3.59 -13.86 10.59
CA GLY A 92 -4.25 -14.11 9.30
C GLY A 92 -3.34 -14.74 8.23
N TRP A 93 -2.14 -15.20 8.58
CA TRP A 93 -1.26 -15.88 7.62
C TRP A 93 -1.83 -17.21 7.14
N HIS A 94 -1.96 -17.36 5.82
CA HIS A 94 -2.21 -18.62 5.13
C HIS A 94 -1.29 -18.73 3.92
N ASN A 95 -0.73 -19.92 3.69
CA ASN A 95 0.18 -20.13 2.58
C ASN A 95 -0.52 -20.93 1.45
N TYR A 96 -0.93 -20.24 0.40
CA TYR A 96 -1.66 -20.81 -0.73
C TYR A 96 -0.79 -20.92 -1.98
N ASN A 97 -0.80 -22.07 -2.64
CA ASN A 97 -0.17 -22.26 -3.95
C ASN A 97 -1.24 -22.18 -5.07
N PHE A 98 -1.39 -21.02 -5.68
CA PHE A 98 -2.47 -20.69 -6.61
C PHE A 98 -2.01 -20.67 -8.07
N TYR A 99 -2.96 -20.98 -8.94
CA TYR A 99 -2.79 -20.86 -10.38
C TYR A 99 -2.81 -19.41 -10.82
N TYR A 100 -2.09 -19.11 -11.89
CA TYR A 100 -2.16 -17.83 -12.58
C TYR A 100 -1.97 -18.02 -14.08
N LYS A 101 -2.53 -17.11 -14.88
CA LYS A 101 -2.35 -17.11 -16.34
C LYS A 101 -1.09 -16.33 -16.70
N LYS A 102 -0.15 -16.98 -17.37
CA LYS A 102 1.07 -16.35 -17.90
C LYS A 102 0.75 -15.51 -19.15
N PRO A 103 1.63 -14.58 -19.58
CA PRO A 103 1.43 -13.79 -20.79
C PRO A 103 1.21 -14.63 -22.06
N ASN A 104 1.87 -15.79 -22.16
CA ASN A 104 1.70 -16.73 -23.28
C ASN A 104 0.43 -17.59 -23.19
N GLY A 105 -0.47 -17.32 -22.24
CA GLY A 105 -1.72 -18.04 -22.04
C GLY A 105 -1.63 -19.33 -21.22
N SER A 106 -0.42 -19.87 -20.99
CA SER A 106 -0.25 -21.08 -20.17
C SER A 106 -0.53 -20.82 -18.68
N ILE A 107 -0.88 -21.89 -17.95
CA ILE A 107 -1.13 -21.83 -16.52
C ILE A 107 0.16 -22.11 -15.74
N GLY A 108 0.49 -21.21 -14.80
CA GLY A 108 1.55 -21.41 -13.81
C GLY A 108 0.98 -21.59 -12.41
N LYS A 109 1.86 -21.89 -11.45
CA LYS A 109 1.58 -21.94 -10.02
C LYS A 109 2.50 -20.98 -9.27
N MET A 110 1.99 -20.35 -8.21
CA MET A 110 2.73 -19.40 -7.39
C MET A 110 2.21 -19.39 -5.95
N TRP A 111 3.05 -18.99 -5.00
CA TRP A 111 2.63 -18.74 -3.63
C TRP A 111 1.95 -17.38 -3.55
N LEU A 112 0.67 -17.36 -3.15
CA LEU A 112 -0.16 -16.15 -3.14
C LEU A 112 0.37 -15.09 -2.18
N MET A 113 0.73 -15.53 -0.96
CA MET A 113 1.06 -14.65 0.16
C MET A 113 2.56 -14.66 0.42
N ALA A 114 3.08 -13.50 0.79
CA ALA A 114 4.40 -13.27 1.32
C ALA A 114 4.29 -12.74 2.76
N ARG A 115 5.26 -13.12 3.61
CA ARG A 115 5.49 -12.43 4.89
C ARG A 115 6.09 -11.08 4.53
N GLY A 116 5.22 -10.11 4.29
CA GLY A 116 5.56 -8.82 3.72
C GLY A 116 6.06 -7.87 4.79
N HIS A 117 7.16 -7.18 4.51
CA HIS A 117 7.71 -6.16 5.38
C HIS A 117 6.90 -4.88 5.25
N LEU A 118 6.60 -4.19 6.36
CA LEU A 118 6.12 -2.81 6.25
C LEU A 118 7.25 -1.91 5.75
N VAL A 119 8.35 -1.82 6.50
CA VAL A 119 9.60 -1.19 6.02
C VAL A 119 10.54 -2.30 5.56
N GLY A 120 10.85 -2.31 4.26
CA GLY A 120 11.69 -3.29 3.59
C GLY A 120 13.03 -3.55 4.29
N TYR A 121 13.50 -4.79 4.17
CA TYR A 121 14.75 -5.23 4.80
C TYR A 121 15.93 -4.33 4.44
N GLN A 122 16.03 -3.85 3.19
CA GLN A 122 17.14 -3.00 2.73
C GLN A 122 17.25 -1.68 3.52
N PHE A 123 16.17 -1.23 4.18
CA PHE A 123 16.22 -0.08 5.07
C PHE A 123 16.32 -0.51 6.54
N SER A 124 15.45 -1.43 6.95
CA SER A 124 15.25 -1.77 8.36
C SER A 124 16.32 -2.72 8.91
N GLY A 125 16.75 -3.70 8.11
CA GLY A 125 17.56 -4.84 8.55
C GLY A 125 16.80 -5.84 9.42
N LEU A 126 15.47 -5.74 9.50
CA LEU A 126 14.64 -6.57 10.37
C LEU A 126 14.20 -7.85 9.63
N ASN A 127 14.35 -9.01 10.27
CA ASN A 127 13.81 -10.27 9.76
C ASN A 127 12.42 -10.54 10.37
N ASP A 128 12.33 -11.32 11.44
CA ASP A 128 11.09 -11.80 12.05
C ASP A 128 10.52 -10.85 13.13
N GLU A 129 10.52 -9.54 12.87
CA GLU A 129 9.92 -8.54 13.75
C GLU A 129 8.41 -8.44 13.49
N ALA A 130 7.60 -8.91 14.45
CA ALA A 130 6.14 -8.95 14.36
C ALA A 130 5.49 -7.59 14.06
N ARG A 131 6.08 -6.49 14.54
CA ARG A 131 5.57 -5.13 14.29
C ARG A 131 5.87 -4.62 12.88
N ASN A 132 6.71 -5.32 12.12
CA ASN A 132 7.13 -4.96 10.76
C ASN A 132 6.71 -6.01 9.72
N LEU A 133 5.82 -6.95 10.06
CA LEU A 133 5.37 -8.01 9.15
C LEU A 133 3.84 -8.09 9.08
N VAL A 134 3.31 -8.17 7.85
CA VAL A 134 1.88 -8.42 7.57
C VAL A 134 1.73 -9.45 6.44
N PRO A 135 0.59 -10.14 6.29
CA PRO A 135 0.32 -10.93 5.10
C PRO A 135 0.09 -10.00 3.91
N GLU A 136 0.97 -10.09 2.91
CA GLU A 136 0.88 -9.34 1.66
C GLU A 136 0.76 -10.29 0.49
N THR A 137 0.00 -9.92 -0.54
CA THR A 137 0.05 -10.71 -1.78
C THR A 137 1.41 -10.57 -2.45
N ALA A 138 1.89 -11.61 -3.13
CA ALA A 138 3.13 -11.50 -3.91
C ALA A 138 3.03 -10.42 -5.01
N TRP A 139 1.82 -10.20 -5.53
CA TRP A 139 1.53 -9.13 -6.49
C TRP A 139 1.75 -7.74 -5.89
N PHE A 140 1.26 -7.52 -4.67
CA PHE A 140 1.49 -6.29 -3.92
C PHE A 140 2.97 -6.14 -3.54
N ASN A 141 3.56 -7.17 -2.94
CA ASN A 141 4.89 -7.10 -2.36
C ASN A 141 5.97 -6.96 -3.46
N GLY A 142 5.97 -7.90 -4.42
CA GLY A 142 7.02 -8.00 -5.44
C GLY A 142 6.63 -7.47 -6.82
N GLY A 143 5.37 -7.07 -7.04
CA GLY A 143 4.90 -6.52 -8.31
C GLY A 143 4.62 -7.54 -9.41
N ASN A 144 4.74 -8.83 -9.14
CA ASN A 144 4.50 -9.91 -10.10
C ASN A 144 3.97 -11.18 -9.42
N PHE A 145 3.48 -12.14 -10.21
CA PHE A 145 3.10 -13.46 -9.70
C PHE A 145 4.30 -14.31 -9.28
N THR A 146 5.41 -14.22 -10.03
CA THR A 146 6.65 -14.97 -9.78
C THR A 146 7.85 -14.06 -10.01
N GLY A 147 8.86 -14.13 -9.14
CA GLY A 147 9.95 -13.17 -9.16
C GLY A 147 9.48 -11.77 -8.78
N THR A 148 10.17 -10.75 -9.27
CA THR A 148 9.92 -9.34 -8.96
C THR A 148 9.70 -8.52 -10.22
N ASN A 149 8.96 -7.40 -10.09
CA ASN A 149 8.77 -6.39 -11.12
C ASN A 149 8.66 -5.01 -10.46
N ASP A 150 9.75 -4.26 -10.48
CA ASP A 150 9.85 -2.90 -9.95
C ASP A 150 9.29 -1.83 -10.92
N GLY A 151 8.72 -2.24 -12.06
CA GLY A 151 7.94 -1.39 -12.95
C GLY A 151 6.45 -1.32 -12.59
N ASN A 152 5.96 -2.21 -11.72
CA ASN A 152 4.56 -2.22 -11.31
C ASN A 152 4.28 -1.14 -10.26
N THR A 153 3.70 -0.01 -10.66
CA THR A 153 3.38 1.11 -9.76
C THR A 153 2.35 0.77 -8.67
N ALA A 154 1.71 -0.39 -8.72
CA ALA A 154 0.82 -0.87 -7.68
C ALA A 154 1.54 -1.72 -6.61
N SER A 155 2.86 -1.92 -6.73
CA SER A 155 3.65 -2.74 -5.80
C SER A 155 4.49 -1.92 -4.83
N MET A 156 4.74 -2.48 -3.64
CA MET A 156 5.64 -1.86 -2.66
C MET A 156 7.07 -1.75 -3.21
N LEU A 157 7.54 -2.80 -3.89
CA LEU A 157 8.88 -2.86 -4.48
C LEU A 157 9.18 -1.68 -5.43
N TYR A 158 8.19 -1.22 -6.21
CA TYR A 158 8.35 -0.06 -7.09
C TYR A 158 8.86 1.17 -6.33
N TYR A 159 8.28 1.42 -5.15
CA TYR A 159 8.59 2.59 -4.33
C TYR A 159 9.87 2.38 -3.55
N GLU A 160 10.04 1.22 -2.90
CA GLU A 160 11.23 0.96 -2.08
C GLU A 160 12.51 0.96 -2.91
N ASN A 161 12.55 0.35 -4.09
CA ASN A 161 13.74 0.40 -4.95
C ASN A 161 14.09 1.83 -5.41
N ARG A 162 13.08 2.69 -5.58
CA ARG A 162 13.31 4.07 -6.00
C ARG A 162 13.73 4.97 -4.84
N LEU A 163 13.24 4.69 -3.63
CA LEU A 163 13.69 5.37 -2.41
C LEU A 163 15.14 4.98 -2.06
N ASP A 164 15.50 3.71 -2.25
CA ASP A 164 16.87 3.20 -2.15
C ASP A 164 17.79 3.88 -3.15
N SER A 165 17.39 3.92 -4.43
CA SER A 165 18.14 4.67 -5.45
C SER A 165 18.24 6.17 -5.12
N TRP A 166 17.20 6.77 -4.53
CA TRP A 166 17.26 8.17 -4.09
C TRP A 166 18.27 8.35 -2.96
N LEU A 167 18.32 7.46 -1.97
CA LEU A 167 19.31 7.48 -0.89
C LEU A 167 20.75 7.35 -1.44
N ALA A 168 20.99 6.38 -2.32
CA ALA A 168 22.29 6.15 -2.94
C ALA A 168 22.80 7.39 -3.72
N ASN A 169 21.90 8.11 -4.40
CA ASN A 169 22.24 9.34 -5.12
C ASN A 169 22.37 10.57 -4.22
N HIS A 170 21.96 10.48 -2.95
CA HIS A 170 22.01 11.56 -1.97
C HIS A 170 22.60 11.08 -0.63
N PRO A 171 23.86 10.63 -0.59
CA PRO A 171 24.43 9.91 0.56
C PRO A 171 24.50 10.73 1.86
N ASN A 172 24.38 12.06 1.75
CA ASN A 172 24.39 13.00 2.88
C ASN A 172 22.98 13.36 3.39
N TYR A 173 21.93 12.92 2.71
CA TYR A 173 20.54 13.16 3.08
C TYR A 173 19.95 11.95 3.78
N TYR A 174 18.90 12.20 4.56
CA TYR A 174 18.09 11.16 5.17
C TYR A 174 16.82 10.95 4.35
N LEU A 175 16.40 9.70 4.28
CA LEU A 175 15.02 9.33 4.00
C LEU A 175 14.29 9.22 5.33
N ASP A 176 13.13 9.85 5.44
CA ASP A 176 12.11 9.56 6.45
C ASP A 176 10.97 8.82 5.76
N TYR A 177 10.66 7.61 6.21
CA TYR A 177 9.74 6.68 5.55
C TYR A 177 8.86 5.96 6.57
N GLN A 178 7.55 6.23 6.50
CA GLN A 178 6.52 5.64 7.35
C GLN A 178 5.62 4.72 6.53
N VAL A 179 5.41 3.50 7.01
CA VAL A 179 4.57 2.49 6.38
C VAL A 179 3.50 2.03 7.36
N THR A 180 2.25 2.29 6.97
CA THR A 180 1.08 2.07 7.83
C THR A 180 0.08 1.14 7.14
N PRO A 181 -0.14 -0.09 7.65
CA PRO A 181 -1.22 -0.95 7.19
C PRO A 181 -2.59 -0.37 7.56
N LEU A 182 -3.55 -0.47 6.63
CA LEU A 182 -4.91 0.04 6.76
C LEU A 182 -5.90 -1.12 6.76
N TYR A 183 -6.50 -1.39 7.93
CA TYR A 183 -7.47 -2.46 8.13
C TYR A 183 -8.91 -1.92 8.11
N LYS A 184 -9.88 -2.79 7.76
CA LYS A 184 -11.31 -2.50 7.97
C LYS A 184 -11.83 -3.26 9.20
N GLY A 185 -12.15 -2.53 10.26
CA GLY A 185 -12.68 -3.13 11.48
C GLY A 185 -11.73 -4.19 12.07
N ASN A 186 -12.23 -5.41 12.26
CA ASN A 186 -11.49 -6.51 12.88
C ASN A 186 -10.83 -7.45 11.84
N GLU A 187 -10.75 -7.03 10.58
CA GLU A 187 -10.04 -7.79 9.55
C GLU A 187 -8.57 -7.99 9.95
N LEU A 188 -8.08 -9.23 9.80
CA LEU A 188 -6.70 -9.58 10.13
C LEU A 188 -5.71 -9.14 9.05
N LEU A 189 -6.15 -9.04 7.79
CA LEU A 189 -5.30 -8.58 6.68
C LEU A 189 -5.54 -7.09 6.40
N PRO A 190 -4.48 -6.31 6.13
CA PRO A 190 -4.66 -4.95 5.66
C PRO A 190 -5.25 -4.97 4.25
N ARG A 191 -6.26 -4.13 4.02
CA ARG A 191 -6.84 -3.89 2.69
C ARG A 191 -5.91 -3.06 1.83
N GLN A 192 -5.26 -2.10 2.47
CA GLN A 192 -4.36 -1.16 1.86
C GLN A 192 -3.15 -0.95 2.75
N ILE A 193 -2.06 -0.47 2.16
CA ILE A 193 -0.88 -0.01 2.90
C ILE A 193 -0.55 1.40 2.42
N ARG A 194 -0.36 2.29 3.38
CA ARG A 194 0.06 3.68 3.13
C ARG A 194 1.57 3.78 3.27
N LEU A 195 2.22 4.30 2.24
CA LEU A 195 3.63 4.66 2.20
C LEU A 195 3.70 6.19 2.28
N ALA A 196 4.43 6.73 3.24
CA ALA A 196 4.69 8.17 3.34
C ALA A 196 6.19 8.41 3.43
N TYR A 197 6.74 9.22 2.53
CA TYR A 197 8.18 9.45 2.47
C TYR A 197 8.53 10.91 2.21
N VAL A 198 9.63 11.36 2.81
CA VAL A 198 10.22 12.69 2.60
C VAL A 198 11.73 12.60 2.74
N GLY A 199 12.46 13.40 1.96
CA GLY A 199 13.89 13.58 2.15
C GLY A 199 14.15 14.60 3.24
N ILE A 200 15.29 14.51 3.92
CA ILE A 200 15.72 15.50 4.91
C ILE A 200 17.20 15.81 4.64
N ASP A 201 17.51 17.08 4.42
CA ASP A 201 18.88 17.52 4.20
C ASP A 201 19.72 17.48 5.49
N LYS A 202 21.01 17.79 5.38
CA LYS A 202 21.94 17.80 6.52
C LYS A 202 21.58 18.81 7.63
N ASN A 203 20.77 19.82 7.32
CA ASN A 203 20.33 20.86 8.24
C ASN A 203 18.96 20.55 8.87
N GLY A 204 18.35 19.41 8.51
CA GLY A 204 17.01 19.03 8.99
C GLY A 204 15.87 19.62 8.14
N GLN A 205 16.15 20.20 6.98
CA GLN A 205 15.12 20.74 6.10
C GLN A 205 14.51 19.63 5.23
N SER A 206 13.19 19.60 5.15
CA SER A 206 12.45 18.64 4.31
C SER A 206 12.69 18.91 2.81
N LEU A 207 12.89 17.82 2.06
CA LEU A 207 13.06 17.77 0.62
C LEU A 207 11.95 16.90 0.02
N PRO A 208 11.16 17.41 -0.95
CA PRO A 208 10.16 16.59 -1.62
C PRO A 208 10.84 15.50 -2.46
N ILE A 209 10.31 14.28 -2.38
CA ILE A 209 10.73 13.16 -3.22
C ILE A 209 9.58 12.85 -4.19
N LYS A 210 9.90 12.76 -5.48
CA LYS A 210 8.96 12.40 -6.55
C LYS A 210 9.49 11.20 -7.33
N LEU A 211 8.82 10.06 -7.18
CA LEU A 211 9.18 8.79 -7.78
C LEU A 211 8.36 8.48 -9.04
N GLY A 212 7.23 9.16 -9.23
CA GLY A 212 6.32 8.95 -10.35
C GLY A 212 5.29 7.85 -10.11
N GLY A 213 4.76 7.29 -11.20
CA GLY A 213 3.79 6.19 -11.15
C GLY A 213 2.33 6.60 -10.89
N GLY A 214 2.05 7.90 -10.75
CA GLY A 214 0.70 8.47 -10.80
C GLY A 214 -0.17 8.26 -9.56
N ARG A 215 0.40 7.76 -8.46
CA ARG A 215 -0.32 7.50 -7.18
C ARG A 215 0.08 8.43 -6.04
N GLU A 216 1.06 9.28 -6.28
CA GLU A 216 1.63 10.21 -5.30
C GLU A 216 0.66 11.34 -4.97
N LYS A 217 0.51 11.64 -3.68
CA LYS A 217 -0.27 12.76 -3.15
C LYS A 217 0.55 13.51 -2.12
N SER A 218 0.24 14.78 -1.90
CA SER A 218 0.83 15.53 -0.78
C SER A 218 0.31 15.00 0.56
N GLY A 219 1.22 14.87 1.53
CA GLY A 219 0.95 14.55 2.92
C GLY A 219 1.44 15.62 3.88
N ASN A 220 1.33 15.34 5.17
CA ASN A 220 1.79 16.21 6.24
C ASN A 220 3.33 16.25 6.32
N GLY A 221 3.86 17.39 6.77
CA GLY A 221 5.30 17.57 6.96
C GLY A 221 6.11 17.53 5.66
N GLY A 222 5.48 17.90 4.54
CA GLY A 222 6.13 17.88 3.21
C GLY A 222 6.29 16.48 2.60
N ALA A 223 5.72 15.45 3.24
CA ALA A 223 5.81 14.09 2.73
C ALA A 223 4.99 13.87 1.45
N THR A 224 5.48 12.98 0.61
CA THR A 224 4.71 12.35 -0.44
C THR A 224 4.05 11.10 0.14
N VAL A 225 2.76 10.90 -0.14
CA VAL A 225 1.96 9.77 0.33
C VAL A 225 1.44 8.97 -0.86
N VAL A 226 1.54 7.66 -0.75
CA VAL A 226 0.99 6.67 -1.68
C VAL A 226 0.15 5.68 -0.88
N VAL A 227 -0.99 5.26 -1.43
CA VAL A 227 -1.81 4.18 -0.87
C VAL A 227 -1.93 3.08 -1.90
N LEU A 228 -1.57 1.86 -1.50
CA LEU A 228 -1.51 0.68 -2.35
C LEU A 228 -2.51 -0.36 -1.86
N ASP A 229 -3.17 -1.06 -2.79
CA ASP A 229 -4.17 -2.08 -2.49
C ASP A 229 -3.51 -3.46 -2.34
N ASN A 230 -3.72 -4.13 -1.21
CA ASN A 230 -3.20 -5.47 -0.94
C ASN A 230 -4.05 -6.54 -1.65
N VAL A 231 -3.97 -6.57 -2.97
CA VAL A 231 -4.79 -7.41 -3.85
C VAL A 231 -3.94 -8.33 -4.71
N ALA A 232 -4.54 -9.39 -5.25
CA ALA A 232 -3.92 -10.25 -6.25
C ALA A 232 -4.92 -10.50 -7.39
N PRO A 233 -4.53 -10.36 -8.68
CA PRO A 233 -5.46 -10.55 -9.79
C PRO A 233 -6.02 -11.98 -9.92
N ASN A 234 -5.34 -12.99 -9.36
CA ASN A 234 -5.72 -14.40 -9.42
C ASN A 234 -6.40 -14.91 -8.13
N ALA A 235 -6.83 -14.03 -7.22
CA ALA A 235 -7.41 -14.45 -5.95
C ALA A 235 -8.56 -13.55 -5.49
N LYS A 236 -9.55 -14.17 -4.84
CA LYS A 236 -10.50 -13.49 -3.96
C LYS A 236 -10.07 -13.72 -2.52
N ILE A 237 -9.60 -12.66 -1.87
CA ILE A 237 -9.09 -12.69 -0.49
C ILE A 237 -10.22 -12.42 0.50
N ASN A 238 -10.32 -13.25 1.53
CA ASN A 238 -11.10 -12.99 2.73
C ASN A 238 -10.22 -12.26 3.75
N TYR A 239 -10.34 -10.94 3.80
CA TYR A 239 -9.50 -10.12 4.69
C TYR A 239 -9.85 -10.30 6.17
N ALA A 240 -11.01 -10.88 6.49
CA ALA A 240 -11.42 -11.14 7.85
C ALA A 240 -10.46 -12.10 8.56
N ASP A 241 -10.05 -13.18 7.88
CA ASP A 241 -9.25 -14.27 8.46
C ASP A 241 -8.01 -14.67 7.64
N GLY A 242 -7.84 -14.06 6.46
CA GLY A 242 -6.73 -14.32 5.55
C GLY A 242 -6.91 -15.50 4.60
N THR A 243 -8.04 -16.19 4.66
CA THR A 243 -8.34 -17.25 3.69
C THR A 243 -8.51 -16.70 2.27
N ALA A 244 -8.31 -17.52 1.24
CA ALA A 244 -8.45 -17.07 -0.14
C ALA A 244 -8.99 -18.16 -1.05
N VAL A 245 -9.63 -17.74 -2.15
CA VAL A 245 -10.06 -18.62 -3.24
C VAL A 245 -9.35 -18.20 -4.51
N ASN A 246 -8.76 -19.18 -5.19
CA ASN A 246 -8.13 -18.97 -6.49
C ASN A 246 -9.19 -18.71 -7.56
N THR A 247 -9.03 -17.66 -8.36
CA THR A 247 -9.95 -17.31 -9.46
C THR A 247 -9.53 -17.89 -10.80
N VAL A 248 -8.34 -18.51 -10.87
CA VAL A 248 -7.80 -19.17 -12.07
C VAL A 248 -7.91 -20.69 -11.91
N LYS A 249 -8.46 -21.34 -12.94
CA LYS A 249 -8.56 -22.81 -13.03
C LYS A 249 -7.35 -23.37 -13.81
N PRO A 250 -6.93 -24.61 -13.51
CA PRO A 250 -5.92 -25.33 -14.29
C PRO A 250 -6.37 -25.56 -15.73
#